data_AF-A0A519ZA51-F1
#
_entry.id   AF-A0A519ZA51-F1
#
_cell.length_a   1.000
_cell.length_b   1.000
_cell.length_c   1.000
_cell.angle_alpha   90.00
_cell.angle_beta   90.00
_cell.angle_gamma   90.00
#
_symmetry.space_group_name_H-M   'P 1'
#
loop_
_entity.id
_entity.type
_entity.pdbx_description
1 polymer ?
#
loop_
_entity_poly.entity_id
_entity_poly.type
_entity_poly.pdbx_seq_one_letter_code
_entity_poly.pdbx_strand_id
1 'polypeptide(L)'
;LGWSVASVMGMPLAAWIGGEFGWRWAFGLVALMSFGSGWWVWREMPDGIKPAALSRQSWQATLGSAPLMMAVGVTLLGGFGQFVLFSYFAPYMAQTLGLGGAGLSLLFLWFGAFGLLGNVIMSRWIDRVGAPTSVQIALGAMALSLLLWPLGQAGVWQQALVMVPWALGCFSMNSAQQARLVHMSPALAPATVALNSSGIYGGQALGAALGGVMIAQGHMLRLNEVGLWVLLLAMGLSAWAARLQKRSCAAR
;
A
#
# COMPACT_ATOMS: atom_id res chain seq x y z
N LEU A 1 -13.96 -0.08 -0.69
CA LEU A 1 -14.26 -1.15 -1.68
C LEU A 1 -13.84 -0.77 -3.10
N GLY A 2 -14.27 0.38 -3.63
CA GLY A 2 -13.92 0.82 -5.00
C GLY A 2 -12.42 0.78 -5.32
N TRP A 3 -11.57 1.35 -4.46
CA TRP A 3 -10.11 1.35 -4.65
C TRP A 3 -9.51 -0.07 -4.72
N SER A 4 -9.97 -0.98 -3.85
CA SER A 4 -9.52 -2.37 -3.85
C SER A 4 -9.97 -3.11 -5.12
N VAL A 5 -11.24 -2.98 -5.52
CA VAL A 5 -11.77 -3.61 -6.75
C VAL A 5 -11.05 -3.10 -7.99
N ALA A 6 -10.84 -1.78 -8.08
CA ALA A 6 -10.09 -1.17 -9.17
C ALA A 6 -8.64 -1.69 -9.23
N SER A 7 -8.00 -1.91 -8.09
CA SER A 7 -6.64 -2.47 -8.04
C SER A 7 -6.59 -3.95 -8.46
N VAL A 8 -7.55 -4.76 -8.02
CA VAL A 8 -7.63 -6.21 -8.35
C VAL A 8 -7.90 -6.44 -9.84
N MET A 9 -8.79 -5.64 -10.45
CA MET A 9 -9.18 -5.83 -11.84
C MET A 9 -8.32 -4.99 -12.80
N GLY A 10 -7.96 -3.77 -12.40
CA GLY A 10 -7.29 -2.81 -13.26
C GLY A 10 -5.85 -3.16 -13.56
N MET A 11 -5.06 -3.61 -12.57
CA MET A 11 -3.66 -3.96 -12.80
C MET A 11 -3.49 -5.15 -13.76
N PRO A 12 -4.23 -6.28 -13.62
CA PRO A 12 -4.16 -7.38 -14.58
C PRO A 12 -4.61 -6.98 -15.98
N LEU A 13 -5.68 -6.20 -16.09
CA LEU A 13 -6.20 -5.72 -17.37
C LEU A 13 -5.18 -4.80 -18.07
N ALA A 14 -4.59 -3.86 -17.31
CA ALA A 14 -3.55 -2.98 -17.83
C ALA A 14 -2.29 -3.74 -18.26
N ALA A 15 -1.86 -4.75 -17.48
CA ALA A 15 -0.72 -5.60 -17.82
C ALA A 15 -0.98 -6.44 -19.07
N TRP A 16 -2.19 -7.00 -19.22
CA TRP A 16 -2.59 -7.77 -20.39
C TRP A 16 -2.67 -6.90 -21.65
N ILE A 17 -3.38 -5.76 -21.58
CA ILE A 17 -3.48 -4.83 -22.73
C ILE A 17 -2.10 -4.28 -23.08
N GLY A 18 -1.32 -3.87 -22.08
CA GLY A 18 0.03 -3.34 -22.28
C GLY A 18 0.99 -4.35 -22.90
N GLY A 19 0.84 -5.64 -22.56
CA GLY A 19 1.64 -6.72 -23.11
C GLY A 19 1.26 -7.10 -24.55
N GLU A 20 -0.03 -7.20 -24.86
CA GLU A 20 -0.51 -7.68 -26.17
C GLU A 20 -0.67 -6.56 -27.21
N PHE A 21 -1.21 -5.42 -26.80
CA PHE A 21 -1.57 -4.32 -27.71
C PHE A 21 -0.67 -3.09 -27.53
N GLY A 22 0.12 -3.04 -26.46
CA GLY A 22 1.00 -1.93 -26.12
C GLY A 22 0.36 -0.91 -25.17
N TRP A 23 1.21 -0.18 -24.46
CA TRP A 23 0.82 0.72 -23.37
C TRP A 23 -0.19 1.80 -23.79
N ARG A 24 -0.15 2.28 -25.04
CA ARG A 24 -1.05 3.33 -25.55
C ARG A 24 -2.53 2.96 -25.42
N TRP A 25 -2.88 1.70 -25.69
CA TRP A 25 -4.26 1.21 -25.58
C TRP A 25 -4.70 1.08 -24.12
N ALA A 26 -3.78 0.68 -23.23
CA ALA A 26 -4.08 0.65 -21.79
C ALA A 26 -4.41 2.05 -21.27
N PHE A 27 -3.62 3.07 -21.64
CA PHE A 27 -3.93 4.46 -21.27
C PHE A 27 -5.19 5.00 -21.97
N GLY A 28 -5.46 4.60 -23.21
CA GLY A 28 -6.71 4.95 -23.91
C GLY A 28 -7.95 4.43 -23.17
N LEU A 29 -7.90 3.19 -22.68
CA LEU A 29 -8.97 2.62 -21.85
C LEU A 29 -9.13 3.38 -20.54
N VAL A 30 -8.02 3.70 -19.85
CA VAL A 30 -8.06 4.51 -18.62
C VAL A 30 -8.70 5.87 -18.89
N ALA A 31 -8.30 6.55 -19.97
CA ALA A 31 -8.87 7.85 -20.35
C ALA A 31 -10.38 7.77 -20.60
N LEU A 32 -10.84 6.75 -21.32
CA LEU A 32 -12.26 6.51 -21.59
C LEU A 32 -13.05 6.27 -20.29
N MET A 33 -12.53 5.41 -19.40
CA MET A 33 -13.17 5.13 -18.11
C MET A 33 -13.19 6.35 -17.19
N SER A 34 -12.11 7.14 -17.17
CA SER A 34 -12.04 8.40 -16.42
C SER A 34 -13.05 9.43 -16.94
N PHE A 35 -13.21 9.55 -18.26
CA PHE A 35 -14.21 10.44 -18.85
C PHE A 35 -15.63 10.02 -18.46
N GLY A 36 -15.96 8.73 -18.59
CA GLY A 36 -17.26 8.21 -18.17
C GLY A 36 -17.55 8.42 -16.68
N SER A 37 -16.54 8.18 -15.82
CA SER A 37 -16.66 8.43 -14.38
C SER A 37 -16.88 9.91 -14.06
N GLY A 38 -16.13 10.80 -14.73
CA GLY A 38 -16.27 12.25 -14.56
C GLY A 38 -17.63 12.76 -15.01
N TRP A 39 -18.13 12.26 -16.14
CA TRP A 39 -19.47 12.58 -16.63
C TRP A 39 -20.57 12.11 -15.67
N TRP A 40 -20.44 10.91 -15.09
CA TRP A 40 -21.38 10.41 -14.10
C TRP A 40 -21.39 11.28 -12.84
N VAL A 41 -20.21 11.62 -12.30
CA VAL A 41 -20.11 12.50 -11.13
C VAL A 41 -20.70 13.88 -11.43
N TRP A 42 -20.41 14.46 -12.59
CA TRP A 42 -20.97 15.75 -13.00
C TRP A 42 -22.50 15.75 -13.04
N ARG A 43 -23.11 14.64 -13.48
CA ARG A 43 -24.56 14.52 -13.59
C ARG A 43 -25.25 14.25 -12.25
N GLU A 44 -24.68 13.40 -11.41
CA GLU A 44 -25.35 12.89 -10.21
C GLU A 44 -24.93 13.58 -8.91
N MET A 45 -23.83 14.34 -8.89
CA MET A 45 -23.39 15.04 -7.69
C MET A 45 -24.33 16.22 -7.39
N PRO A 46 -24.97 16.26 -6.21
CA PRO A 46 -25.83 17.37 -5.82
C PRO A 46 -25.04 18.68 -5.67
N ASP A 47 -25.67 19.79 -6.06
CA ASP A 47 -25.12 21.13 -5.83
C ASP A 47 -25.03 21.45 -4.33
N GLY A 48 -24.03 22.26 -3.97
CA GLY A 48 -23.91 22.82 -2.61
C GLY A 48 -23.14 21.96 -1.59
N ILE A 49 -22.54 20.84 -2.00
CA ILE A 49 -21.61 20.09 -1.14
C ILE A 49 -20.36 20.95 -0.88
N LYS A 50 -20.26 21.48 0.34
CA LYS A 50 -19.08 22.22 0.83
C LYS A 50 -18.40 21.40 1.92
N PRO A 51 -17.30 20.70 1.62
CA PRO A 51 -16.49 20.06 2.65
C PRO A 51 -16.04 21.12 3.66
N ALA A 52 -16.16 20.83 4.95
CA ALA A 52 -15.63 21.73 5.97
C ALA A 52 -14.12 21.91 5.74
N ALA A 53 -13.69 23.16 5.56
CA ALA A 53 -12.28 23.47 5.37
C ALA A 53 -11.50 23.12 6.64
N LEU A 54 -10.39 22.40 6.49
CA LEU A 54 -9.47 22.14 7.59
C LEU A 54 -8.90 23.46 8.10
N SER A 55 -9.13 23.76 9.38
CA SER A 55 -8.57 24.97 9.99
C SER A 55 -7.04 24.89 10.10
N ARG A 56 -6.35 26.03 10.06
CA ARG A 56 -4.90 26.10 10.31
C ARG A 56 -4.52 25.50 11.67
N GLN A 57 -5.38 25.67 12.67
CA GLN A 57 -5.18 25.13 14.01
C GLN A 57 -5.24 23.60 14.02
N SER A 58 -6.16 22.98 13.26
CA SER A 58 -6.23 21.52 13.10
C SER A 58 -4.96 20.96 12.47
N TRP A 59 -4.39 21.66 11.49
CA TRP A 59 -3.10 21.29 10.88
C TRP A 59 -1.95 21.39 11.87
N GLN A 60 -1.84 22.51 12.60
CA GLN A 60 -0.80 22.69 13.62
C GLN A 60 -0.89 21.64 14.73
N ALA A 61 -2.10 21.33 15.21
CA ALA A 61 -2.32 20.29 16.20
C ALA A 61 -1.95 18.89 15.68
N THR A 62 -2.23 18.62 14.41
CA THR A 62 -1.88 17.34 13.78
C THR A 62 -0.37 17.19 13.63
N LEU A 63 0.30 18.21 13.08
CA LEU A 63 1.75 18.19 12.85
C LEU A 63 2.56 18.26 14.15
N GLY A 64 2.04 18.94 15.18
CA GLY A 64 2.65 18.98 16.52
C GLY A 64 2.47 17.70 17.33
N SER A 65 1.59 16.79 16.90
CA SER A 65 1.34 15.53 17.60
C SER A 65 2.34 14.46 17.17
N ALA A 66 3.38 14.25 17.98
CA ALA A 66 4.38 13.20 17.75
C ALA A 66 3.76 11.80 17.52
N PRO A 67 2.75 11.33 18.29
CA PRO A 67 2.14 10.02 18.02
C PRO A 67 1.46 9.93 16.64
N LEU A 68 0.76 10.98 16.20
CA LEU A 68 0.12 11.01 14.89
C LEU A 68 1.15 11.00 13.77
N MET A 69 2.20 11.82 13.90
CA MET A 69 3.28 11.87 12.91
C MET A 69 4.09 10.57 12.84
N MET A 70 4.30 9.89 13.97
CA MET A 70 4.90 8.55 13.98
C MET A 70 4.01 7.55 13.24
N ALA A 71 2.69 7.58 13.46
CA ALA A 71 1.77 6.71 12.73
C ALA A 71 1.78 7.02 11.21
N VAL A 72 1.80 8.29 10.81
CA VAL A 72 1.99 8.67 9.39
C VAL A 72 3.34 8.17 8.86
N GLY A 73 4.41 8.26 9.66
CA GLY A 73 5.74 7.75 9.33
C GLY A 73 5.75 6.23 9.11
N VAL A 74 5.00 5.46 9.90
CA VAL A 74 4.82 4.01 9.68
C VAL A 74 4.18 3.74 8.32
N THR A 75 3.20 4.54 7.92
CA THR A 75 2.58 4.41 6.59
C THR A 75 3.56 4.74 5.48
N LEU A 76 4.36 5.80 5.63
CA LEU A 76 5.40 6.15 4.68
C LEU A 76 6.44 5.02 4.53
N LEU A 77 6.96 4.49 5.64
CA LEU A 77 7.91 3.38 5.60
C LEU A 77 7.28 2.09 5.04
N GLY A 78 6.03 1.80 5.36
CA GLY A 78 5.29 0.66 4.78
C GLY A 78 5.11 0.79 3.26
N GLY A 79 4.79 2.00 2.78
CA GLY A 79 4.76 2.33 1.36
C GLY A 79 6.14 2.20 0.70
N PHE A 80 7.17 2.73 1.34
CA PHE A 80 8.55 2.66 0.88
C PHE A 80 9.00 1.20 0.73
N GLY A 81 8.99 0.41 1.80
CA GLY A 81 9.56 -0.93 1.79
C GLY A 81 8.97 -1.83 0.70
N GLN A 82 7.66 -1.75 0.47
CA GLN A 82 7.03 -2.56 -0.56
C GLN A 82 7.26 -2.03 -1.99
N PHE A 83 7.34 -0.72 -2.21
CA PHE A 83 7.48 -0.13 -3.55
C PHE A 83 8.91 -0.13 -4.09
N VAL A 84 9.92 -0.42 -3.26
CA VAL A 84 11.27 -0.75 -3.75
C VAL A 84 11.23 -1.90 -4.76
N LEU A 85 10.41 -2.91 -4.48
CA LEU A 85 10.24 -4.07 -5.33
C LEU A 85 9.02 -3.97 -6.27
N PHE A 86 7.86 -3.54 -5.74
CA PHE A 86 6.60 -3.53 -6.49
C PHE A 86 6.66 -2.68 -7.77
N SER A 87 7.35 -1.53 -7.73
CA SER A 87 7.47 -0.62 -8.87
C SER A 87 8.18 -1.28 -10.08
N TYR A 88 9.01 -2.28 -9.82
CA TYR A 88 9.81 -3.00 -10.80
C TYR A 88 9.39 -4.46 -10.90
N PHE A 89 8.17 -4.78 -10.46
CA PHE A 89 7.69 -6.15 -10.42
C PHE A 89 7.70 -6.81 -11.82
N ALA A 90 7.27 -6.08 -12.85
CA ALA A 90 7.27 -6.55 -14.23
C ALA A 90 8.68 -6.94 -14.74
N PRO A 91 9.69 -6.03 -14.76
CA PRO A 91 11.03 -6.40 -15.18
C PRO A 91 11.69 -7.44 -14.27
N TYR A 92 11.40 -7.44 -12.96
CA TYR A 92 11.90 -8.45 -12.04
C TYR A 92 11.42 -9.86 -12.44
N MET A 93 10.10 -10.03 -12.63
CA MET A 93 9.51 -11.31 -13.04
C MET A 93 9.96 -11.77 -14.43
N ALA A 94 10.18 -10.83 -15.34
CA ALA A 94 10.75 -11.13 -16.65
C ALA A 94 12.20 -11.64 -16.52
N GLN A 95 13.04 -11.01 -15.68
CA GLN A 95 14.43 -11.42 -15.48
C GLN A 95 14.54 -12.77 -14.76
N THR A 96 13.75 -13.02 -13.73
CA THR A 96 13.91 -14.22 -12.87
C THR A 96 13.15 -15.43 -13.38
N LEU A 97 11.95 -15.24 -13.93
CA LEU A 97 11.05 -16.32 -14.32
C LEU A 97 10.71 -16.33 -15.82
N GLY A 98 11.25 -15.39 -16.61
CA GLY A 98 10.95 -15.29 -18.04
C GLY A 98 9.47 -14.99 -18.34
N LEU A 99 8.74 -14.39 -17.39
CA LEU A 99 7.31 -14.16 -17.53
C LEU A 99 6.99 -13.05 -18.55
N GLY A 100 6.12 -13.38 -19.52
CA GLY A 100 5.50 -12.41 -20.43
C GLY A 100 4.25 -11.75 -19.83
N GLY A 101 3.53 -10.98 -20.66
CA GLY A 101 2.37 -10.18 -20.24
C GLY A 101 1.24 -10.99 -19.57
N ALA A 102 0.90 -12.16 -20.13
CA ALA A 102 -0.15 -13.02 -19.58
C ALA A 102 0.20 -13.57 -18.17
N GLY A 103 1.43 -14.07 -17.99
CA GLY A 103 1.88 -14.61 -16.70
C GLY A 103 1.97 -13.52 -15.63
N LEU A 104 2.45 -12.33 -16.00
CA LEU A 104 2.47 -11.17 -15.12
C LEU A 104 1.05 -10.72 -14.73
N SER A 105 0.12 -10.70 -15.68
CA SER A 105 -1.29 -10.36 -15.44
C SER A 105 -1.93 -11.32 -14.43
N LEU A 106 -1.69 -12.64 -14.57
CA LEU A 106 -2.15 -13.65 -13.62
C LEU A 106 -1.57 -13.45 -12.22
N LEU A 107 -0.28 -13.12 -12.09
CA LEU A 107 0.33 -12.82 -10.79
C LEU A 107 -0.26 -11.55 -10.16
N PHE A 108 -0.54 -10.50 -10.93
CA PHE A 108 -1.23 -9.32 -10.42
C PHE A 108 -2.66 -9.63 -9.99
N LEU A 109 -3.37 -10.49 -10.71
CA LEU A 109 -4.72 -10.90 -10.36
C LEU A 109 -4.71 -11.70 -9.05
N TRP A 110 -3.77 -12.64 -8.92
CA TRP A 110 -3.53 -13.40 -7.71
C TRP A 110 -3.20 -12.49 -6.52
N PHE A 111 -2.24 -11.57 -6.69
CA PHE A 111 -1.86 -10.60 -5.67
C PHE A 111 -3.03 -9.71 -5.27
N GLY A 112 -3.81 -9.23 -6.24
CA GLY A 112 -5.01 -8.43 -5.99
C GLY A 112 -6.09 -9.20 -5.22
N ALA A 113 -6.38 -10.44 -5.61
CA ALA A 113 -7.38 -11.28 -4.98
C ALA A 113 -7.04 -11.56 -3.50
N PHE A 114 -5.79 -11.93 -3.20
CA PHE A 114 -5.33 -12.10 -1.83
C PHE A 114 -5.24 -10.78 -1.07
N GLY A 115 -4.91 -9.67 -1.74
CA GLY A 115 -4.98 -8.34 -1.13
C GLY A 115 -6.38 -7.94 -0.70
N LEU A 116 -7.38 -8.17 -1.55
CA LEU A 116 -8.78 -7.93 -1.21
C LEU A 116 -9.23 -8.85 -0.06
N LEU A 117 -8.90 -10.14 -0.14
CA LEU A 117 -9.21 -11.11 0.89
C LEU A 117 -8.62 -10.70 2.25
N GLY A 118 -7.33 -10.35 2.28
CA GLY A 118 -6.64 -9.88 3.47
C GLY A 118 -7.31 -8.65 4.06
N ASN A 119 -7.64 -7.66 3.23
CA ASN A 119 -8.31 -6.45 3.68
C ASN A 119 -9.69 -6.74 4.29
N VAL A 120 -10.49 -7.62 3.66
CA VAL A 120 -11.80 -8.03 4.18
C VAL A 120 -11.65 -8.74 5.52
N ILE A 121 -10.72 -9.69 5.63
CA ILE A 121 -10.44 -10.40 6.88
C ILE A 121 -10.01 -9.39 7.95
N MET A 122 -9.02 -8.55 7.67
CA MET A 122 -8.49 -7.60 8.66
C MET A 122 -9.55 -6.61 9.12
N SER A 123 -10.35 -6.05 8.19
CA SER A 123 -11.41 -5.09 8.53
C SER A 123 -12.50 -5.67 9.46
N ARG A 124 -12.77 -6.99 9.39
CA ARG A 124 -13.73 -7.66 10.29
C ARG A 124 -13.15 -7.93 11.69
N TRP A 125 -11.84 -8.05 11.79
CA TRP A 125 -11.16 -8.44 13.03
C TRP A 125 -10.49 -7.25 13.74
N ILE A 126 -10.34 -6.11 13.07
CA ILE A 126 -9.60 -4.95 13.58
C ILE A 126 -10.13 -4.42 14.92
N ASP A 127 -11.44 -4.44 15.13
CA ASP A 127 -12.05 -4.00 16.39
C ASP A 127 -11.77 -4.96 17.54
N ARG A 128 -11.50 -6.24 17.25
CA ARG A 128 -11.18 -7.27 18.25
C ARG A 128 -9.71 -7.27 18.64
N VAL A 129 -8.79 -7.14 17.67
CA VAL A 129 -7.33 -7.19 17.92
C VAL A 129 -6.70 -5.81 18.16
N GLY A 130 -7.40 -4.74 17.79
CA GLY A 130 -6.95 -3.37 17.86
C GLY A 130 -6.10 -2.95 16.65
N ALA A 131 -6.34 -1.73 16.17
CA ALA A 131 -5.68 -1.19 14.98
C ALA A 131 -4.14 -1.22 15.02
N PRO A 132 -3.44 -0.90 16.13
CA PRO A 132 -1.98 -1.01 16.18
C PRO A 132 -1.47 -2.45 15.98
N THR A 133 -2.18 -3.44 16.51
CA THR A 133 -1.84 -4.87 16.37
C THR A 133 -2.06 -5.33 14.93
N SER A 134 -3.20 -4.94 14.32
CA SER A 134 -3.52 -5.22 12.92
C SER A 134 -2.44 -4.69 11.97
N VAL A 135 -1.95 -3.48 12.21
CA VAL A 135 -0.83 -2.87 11.47
C VAL A 135 0.44 -3.71 11.60
N GLN A 136 0.75 -4.16 12.81
CA GLN A 136 1.94 -4.98 13.05
C GLN A 136 1.87 -6.34 12.37
N ILE A 137 0.70 -7.00 12.40
CA ILE A 137 0.45 -8.28 11.72
C ILE A 137 0.61 -8.09 10.20
N ALA A 138 0.01 -7.03 9.64
CA ALA A 138 0.09 -6.75 8.22
C ALA A 138 1.53 -6.49 7.75
N LEU A 139 2.27 -5.62 8.46
CA LEU A 139 3.69 -5.37 8.19
C LEU A 139 4.54 -6.64 8.33
N GLY A 140 4.27 -7.46 9.35
CA GLY A 140 4.96 -8.74 9.56
C GLY A 140 4.72 -9.73 8.43
N ALA A 141 3.50 -9.82 7.91
CA ALA A 141 3.17 -10.66 6.76
C ALA A 141 3.91 -10.19 5.48
N MET A 142 3.98 -8.87 5.26
CA MET A 142 4.75 -8.30 4.15
C MET A 142 6.25 -8.59 4.30
N ALA A 143 6.81 -8.38 5.49
CA ALA A 143 8.21 -8.66 5.78
C ALA A 143 8.55 -10.15 5.60
N LEU A 144 7.67 -11.06 6.06
CA LEU A 144 7.83 -12.50 5.87
C LEU A 144 7.90 -12.87 4.39
N SER A 145 7.04 -12.29 3.55
CA SER A 145 7.08 -12.52 2.11
C SER A 145 8.39 -12.04 1.47
N LEU A 146 8.88 -10.86 1.85
CA LEU A 146 10.16 -10.34 1.33
C LEU A 146 11.38 -11.13 1.83
N LEU A 147 11.31 -11.69 3.04
CA LEU A 147 12.31 -12.61 3.58
C LEU A 147 12.35 -13.92 2.79
N LEU A 148 11.17 -14.48 2.47
CA LEU A 148 11.04 -15.72 1.71
C LEU A 148 11.15 -15.53 0.19
N TRP A 149 11.32 -14.29 -0.28
CA TRP A 149 11.33 -13.93 -1.69
C TRP A 149 12.25 -14.79 -2.58
N PRO A 150 13.48 -15.14 -2.16
CA PRO A 150 14.37 -15.98 -2.98
C PRO A 150 13.78 -17.35 -3.32
N LEU A 151 12.91 -17.92 -2.45
CA LEU A 151 12.26 -19.20 -2.69
C LEU A 151 11.28 -19.15 -3.87
N GLY A 152 10.76 -17.96 -4.20
CA GLY A 152 9.84 -17.75 -5.32
C GLY A 152 10.51 -17.90 -6.68
N GLN A 153 11.83 -17.72 -6.76
CA GLN A 153 12.58 -17.80 -8.02
C GLN A 153 12.66 -19.23 -8.59
N ALA A 154 12.26 -20.25 -7.81
CA ALA A 154 12.21 -21.63 -8.26
C ALA A 154 11.08 -21.92 -9.28
N GLY A 155 10.11 -21.00 -9.43
CA GLY A 155 9.05 -21.14 -10.42
C GLY A 155 7.82 -20.28 -10.12
N VAL A 156 6.91 -20.20 -11.09
CA VAL A 156 5.71 -19.34 -11.01
C VAL A 156 4.81 -19.71 -9.83
N TRP A 157 4.65 -21.00 -9.54
CA TRP A 157 3.84 -21.46 -8.42
C TRP A 157 4.47 -21.11 -7.07
N GLN A 158 5.79 -21.27 -6.94
CA GLN A 158 6.53 -20.88 -5.75
C GLN A 158 6.44 -19.37 -5.54
N GLN A 159 6.59 -18.58 -6.59
CA GLN A 159 6.43 -17.13 -6.56
C GLN A 159 5.00 -16.74 -6.12
N ALA A 160 3.98 -17.39 -6.68
CA ALA A 160 2.59 -17.15 -6.30
C ALA A 160 2.35 -17.40 -4.81
N LEU A 161 2.91 -18.49 -4.25
CA LEU A 161 2.82 -18.82 -2.81
C LEU A 161 3.58 -17.81 -1.94
N VAL A 162 4.82 -17.48 -2.32
CA VAL A 162 5.68 -16.56 -1.57
C VAL A 162 5.09 -15.16 -1.51
N MET A 163 4.32 -14.74 -2.52
CA MET A 163 3.64 -13.44 -2.55
C MET A 163 2.37 -13.36 -1.69
N VAL A 164 1.78 -14.49 -1.29
CA VAL A 164 0.51 -14.50 -0.54
C VAL A 164 0.58 -13.68 0.76
N PRO A 165 1.60 -13.81 1.62
CA PRO A 165 1.67 -13.02 2.85
C PRO A 165 1.79 -11.51 2.58
N TRP A 166 2.52 -11.11 1.53
CA TRP A 166 2.58 -9.72 1.11
C TRP A 166 1.24 -9.22 0.60
N ALA A 167 0.58 -9.98 -0.28
CA ALA A 167 -0.74 -9.65 -0.80
C ALA A 167 -1.73 -9.42 0.36
N LEU A 168 -1.86 -10.39 1.26
CA LEU A 168 -2.74 -10.31 2.44
C LEU A 168 -2.41 -9.09 3.32
N GLY A 169 -1.14 -8.76 3.50
CA GLY A 169 -0.68 -7.65 4.33
C GLY A 169 -0.88 -6.27 3.67
N CYS A 170 -0.69 -6.14 2.36
CA CYS A 170 -0.60 -4.86 1.66
C CYS A 170 -1.85 -3.97 1.86
N PHE A 171 -3.04 -4.47 1.48
CA PHE A 171 -4.26 -3.67 1.61
C PHE A 171 -4.75 -3.60 3.06
N SER A 172 -4.52 -4.66 3.84
CA SER A 172 -4.82 -4.70 5.27
C SER A 172 -4.08 -3.61 6.04
N MET A 173 -2.80 -3.40 5.71
CA MET A 173 -1.94 -2.38 6.31
C MET A 173 -2.53 -0.98 6.12
N ASN A 174 -2.95 -0.66 4.88
CA ASN A 174 -3.51 0.65 4.56
C ASN A 174 -4.81 0.91 5.33
N SER A 175 -5.75 -0.03 5.32
CA SER A 175 -7.02 0.11 6.03
C SER A 175 -6.82 0.17 7.54
N ALA A 176 -5.93 -0.67 8.09
CA ALA A 176 -5.64 -0.69 9.52
C ALA A 176 -4.96 0.59 9.99
N GLN A 177 -4.08 1.19 9.17
CA GLN A 177 -3.48 2.49 9.49
C GLN A 177 -4.48 3.63 9.44
N GLN A 178 -5.38 3.64 8.46
CA GLN A 178 -6.43 4.64 8.41
C GLN A 178 -7.33 4.55 9.66
N ALA A 179 -7.76 3.34 10.03
CA ALA A 179 -8.53 3.14 11.26
C ALA A 179 -7.74 3.57 12.51
N ARG A 180 -6.44 3.24 12.60
CA ARG A 180 -5.57 3.65 13.71
C ARG A 180 -5.53 5.16 13.85
N LEU A 181 -5.31 5.90 12.76
CA LEU A 181 -5.22 7.37 12.79
C LEU A 181 -6.54 8.03 13.18
N VAL A 182 -7.66 7.51 12.68
CA VAL A 182 -9.00 8.00 13.05
C VAL A 182 -9.28 7.73 14.53
N HIS A 183 -8.94 6.54 15.04
CA HIS A 183 -9.11 6.21 16.46
C HIS A 183 -8.19 7.02 17.38
N MET A 184 -7.00 7.41 16.92
CA MET A 184 -6.08 8.25 17.70
C MET A 184 -6.62 9.66 17.93
N SER A 185 -7.30 10.25 16.94
CA SER A 185 -7.93 11.57 17.09
C SER A 185 -9.06 11.76 16.09
N PRO A 186 -10.32 11.47 16.47
CA PRO A 186 -11.48 11.67 15.60
C PRO A 186 -11.64 13.13 15.14
N ALA A 187 -11.31 14.09 16.01
CA ALA A 187 -11.39 15.52 15.71
C ALA A 187 -10.38 15.98 14.65
N LEU A 188 -9.24 15.26 14.50
CA LEU A 188 -8.21 15.55 13.51
C LEU A 188 -8.25 14.59 12.32
N ALA A 189 -9.25 13.70 12.26
CA ALA A 189 -9.36 12.66 11.24
C ALA A 189 -9.21 13.17 9.80
N PRO A 190 -9.84 14.30 9.37
CA PRO A 190 -9.66 14.75 7.99
C PRO A 190 -8.22 15.13 7.66
N ALA A 191 -7.48 15.73 8.61
CA ALA A 191 -6.07 16.09 8.42
C ALA A 191 -5.16 14.85 8.44
N THR A 192 -5.39 13.92 9.37
CA THR A 192 -4.58 12.70 9.49
C THR A 192 -4.80 11.75 8.32
N VAL A 193 -6.03 11.62 7.81
CA VAL A 193 -6.34 10.84 6.61
C VAL A 193 -5.67 11.42 5.37
N ALA A 194 -5.68 12.76 5.20
CA ALA A 194 -4.98 13.42 4.11
C ALA A 194 -3.45 13.23 4.18
N LEU A 195 -2.87 13.37 5.39
CA LEU A 195 -1.46 13.06 5.63
C LEU A 195 -1.14 11.59 5.42
N ASN A 196 -2.04 10.68 5.75
CA ASN A 196 -1.86 9.26 5.53
C ASN A 196 -1.74 8.95 4.04
N SER A 197 -2.66 9.45 3.22
CA SER A 197 -2.60 9.30 1.77
C SER A 197 -1.32 9.91 1.20
N SER A 198 -0.90 11.08 1.69
CA SER A 198 0.37 11.70 1.32
C SER A 198 1.56 10.82 1.70
N GLY A 199 1.52 10.21 2.89
CA GLY A 199 2.52 9.25 3.37
C GLY A 199 2.58 7.99 2.51
N ILE A 200 1.43 7.45 2.08
CA ILE A 200 1.38 6.32 1.14
C ILE A 200 2.15 6.69 -0.12
N TYR A 201 1.74 7.74 -0.84
CA TYR A 201 2.36 8.13 -2.11
C TYR A 201 3.82 8.58 -1.95
N GLY A 202 4.15 9.29 -0.88
CA GLY A 202 5.53 9.66 -0.56
C GLY A 202 6.42 8.44 -0.34
N GLY A 203 5.92 7.43 0.38
CA GLY A 203 6.58 6.14 0.53
C GLY A 203 6.77 5.43 -0.81
N GLN A 204 5.71 5.36 -1.63
CA GLN A 204 5.77 4.76 -2.96
C GLN A 204 6.83 5.41 -3.84
N ALA A 205 6.88 6.75 -3.86
CA ALA A 205 7.85 7.52 -4.61
C ALA A 205 9.29 7.26 -4.14
N LEU A 206 9.54 7.25 -2.83
CA LEU A 206 10.85 6.93 -2.26
C LEU A 206 11.29 5.50 -2.60
N GLY A 207 10.37 4.54 -2.53
CA GLY A 207 10.64 3.15 -2.90
C GLY A 207 10.98 3.00 -4.37
N ALA A 208 10.16 3.56 -5.25
CA ALA A 208 10.41 3.56 -6.69
C ALA A 208 11.75 4.24 -7.04
N ALA A 209 12.04 5.40 -6.44
CA ALA A 209 13.28 6.13 -6.68
C ALA A 209 14.51 5.31 -6.27
N LEU A 210 14.52 4.77 -5.04
CA LEU A 210 15.64 3.94 -4.57
C LEU A 210 15.79 2.67 -5.40
N GLY A 211 14.68 1.99 -5.72
CA GLY A 211 14.72 0.79 -6.57
C GLY A 211 15.28 1.09 -7.96
N GLY A 212 14.99 2.26 -8.52
CA GLY A 212 15.55 2.70 -9.81
C GLY A 212 17.05 2.91 -9.76
N VAL A 213 17.56 3.54 -8.70
CA VAL A 213 19.01 3.70 -8.46
C VAL A 213 19.68 2.33 -8.32
N MET A 214 19.09 1.41 -7.55
CA MET A 214 19.63 0.06 -7.37
C MET A 214 19.68 -0.72 -8.69
N ILE A 215 18.65 -0.62 -9.52
CA ILE A 215 18.62 -1.28 -10.83
C ILE A 215 19.70 -0.71 -11.75
N ALA A 216 19.90 0.62 -11.76
CA ALA A 216 20.96 1.25 -12.53
C ALA A 216 22.37 0.78 -12.12
N GLN A 217 22.53 0.32 -10.87
CA GLN A 217 23.77 -0.25 -10.32
C GLN A 217 23.86 -1.78 -10.46
N GLY A 218 22.90 -2.44 -11.12
CA GLY A 218 22.89 -3.90 -11.30
C GLY A 218 22.41 -4.70 -10.08
N HIS A 219 21.76 -4.06 -9.12
CA HIS A 219 21.30 -4.68 -7.87
C HIS A 219 19.80 -5.06 -7.86
N MET A 220 19.21 -5.35 -9.03
CA MET A 220 17.78 -5.64 -9.15
C MET A 220 17.32 -6.83 -8.29
N LEU A 221 18.15 -7.87 -8.17
CA LEU A 221 17.80 -9.07 -7.37
C LEU A 221 17.83 -8.84 -5.86
N ARG A 222 18.34 -7.69 -5.39
CA ARG A 222 18.45 -7.33 -3.97
C ARG A 222 17.34 -6.39 -3.49
N LEU A 223 16.39 -6.03 -4.36
CA LEU A 223 15.29 -5.12 -4.03
C LEU A 223 14.43 -5.62 -2.85
N ASN A 224 14.23 -6.94 -2.74
CA ASN A 224 13.51 -7.55 -1.62
C ASN A 224 14.24 -7.40 -0.28
N GLU A 225 15.59 -7.43 -0.27
CA GLU A 225 16.39 -7.25 0.95
C GLU A 225 16.21 -5.84 1.51
N VAL A 226 16.29 -4.83 0.65
CA VAL A 226 16.09 -3.42 1.04
C VAL A 226 14.66 -3.21 1.50
N GLY A 227 13.68 -3.75 0.76
CA GLY A 227 12.28 -3.70 1.15
C GLY A 227 12.03 -4.33 2.53
N LEU A 228 12.65 -5.48 2.81
CA LEU A 228 12.58 -6.16 4.10
C LEU A 228 13.11 -5.27 5.23
N TRP A 229 14.30 -4.68 5.08
CA TRP A 229 14.88 -3.80 6.11
C TRP A 229 13.99 -2.58 6.38
N VAL A 230 13.45 -1.96 5.33
CA VAL A 230 12.54 -0.82 5.49
C VAL A 230 11.23 -1.23 6.19
N LEU A 231 10.68 -2.41 5.89
CA LEU A 231 9.50 -2.93 6.60
C LEU A 231 9.80 -3.26 8.06
N LEU A 232 10.97 -3.80 8.38
CA LEU A 232 11.40 -4.03 9.77
C LEU A 232 11.54 -2.71 10.53
N LEU A 233 12.06 -1.66 9.89
CA LEU A 233 12.08 -0.30 10.46
C LEU A 233 10.65 0.22 10.69
N ALA A 234 9.72 0.01 9.75
CA ALA A 234 8.31 0.37 9.91
C ALA A 234 7.67 -0.36 11.12
N MET A 235 7.98 -1.65 11.29
CA MET A 235 7.52 -2.46 12.43
C MET A 235 8.09 -1.94 13.76
N GLY A 236 9.37 -1.58 13.79
CA GLY A 236 10.03 -0.97 14.95
C GLY A 236 9.38 0.36 15.34
N LEU A 237 9.16 1.25 14.35
CA LEU A 237 8.48 2.53 14.56
C LEU A 237 7.03 2.34 15.03
N SER A 238 6.30 1.39 14.45
CA SER A 238 4.92 1.09 14.84
C SER A 238 4.80 0.60 16.28
N ALA A 239 5.69 -0.31 16.69
CA ALA A 239 5.77 -0.81 18.05
C ALA A 239 6.16 0.29 19.03
N TRP A 240 7.10 1.16 18.66
CA TRP A 240 7.50 2.30 19.49
C TRP A 240 6.35 3.31 19.65
N ALA A 241 5.67 3.67 18.56
CA ALA A 241 4.49 4.54 18.60
C ALA A 241 3.38 3.98 19.50
N ALA A 242 3.12 2.67 19.42
CA ALA A 242 2.12 2.00 20.26
C ALA A 242 2.49 2.03 21.75
N ARG A 243 3.78 1.88 22.09
CA ARG A 243 4.27 1.97 23.48
C ARG A 243 4.11 3.37 24.06
N LEU A 244 4.43 4.41 23.28
CA LEU A 244 4.27 5.80 23.71
C LEU A 244 2.81 6.13 23.98
N GLN A 245 1.90 5.69 23.10
CA GLN A 245 0.47 5.93 23.27
C GLN A 245 -0.11 5.26 24.54
N LYS A 246 0.32 4.03 24.85
CA LYS A 246 -0.06 3.36 26.10
C LYS A 246 0.44 4.12 27.34
N ARG A 247 1.67 4.63 27.31
CA ARG A 247 2.25 5.41 28.43
C ARG A 247 1.50 6.71 28.68
N SER A 248 1.13 7.44 27.62
CA SER A 248 0.36 8.69 27.76
C SER A 248 -1.05 8.48 28.29
N CYS A 249 -1.66 7.32 28.02
CA CYS A 249 -2.98 6.97 28.54
C CYS A 249 -2.93 6.49 30.00
N ALA A 250 -1.84 5.84 30.42
CA ALA A 250 -1.64 5.41 31.80
C ALA A 250 -1.20 6.55 32.74
N ALA A 251 -0.71 7.66 32.19
CA ALA A 251 -0.29 8.85 32.94
C ALA A 251 -1.41 9.91 33.07
N ARG A 252 -2.59 9.67 32.47
CA ARG A 252 -3.81 10.47 32.63
C ARG A 252 -4.78 9.76 33.55
#